data_AF-A0A946MAQ0-F1
#
_entry.id   AF-A0A946MAQ0-F1
#
_cell.length_a   1.000
_cell.length_b   1.000
_cell.length_c   1.000
_cell.angle_alpha   90.00
_cell.angle_beta   90.00
_cell.angle_gamma   90.00
#
_symmetry.space_group_name_H-M   'P 1'
#
loop_
_entity.id
_entity.type
_entity.pdbx_description
1 polymer ?
#
loop_
_entity_poly.entity_id
_entity_poly.type
_entity_poly.pdbx_seq_one_letter_code
_entity_poly.pdbx_strand_id
1 'polypeptide(L)'
;QQQSKTESAALARLLESQQDDGGWGWDHTSNSDAIATGVALYALSRCGGTYQDAIDEARTFLIRTQSDDGNWIVPSTKKARHNKPGATSNYWGTCWAVIGLVSTE
;
A
#
# COMPACT_ATOMS: atom_id res chain seq x y z
N GLN A 1 -19.44 -17.21 -12.44
CA GLN A 1 -19.37 -17.88 -11.12
C GLN A 1 -17.94 -18.21 -10.69
N GLN A 2 -17.08 -18.77 -11.55
CA GLN A 2 -15.67 -19.05 -11.21
C GLN A 2 -14.84 -17.77 -10.92
N GLN A 3 -15.05 -16.71 -11.70
CA GLN A 3 -14.30 -15.44 -11.58
C GLN A 3 -14.53 -14.73 -10.24
N SER A 4 -15.79 -14.62 -9.82
CA SER A 4 -16.15 -14.05 -8.51
C SER A 4 -15.54 -14.83 -7.33
N LYS A 5 -15.41 -16.16 -7.43
CA LYS A 5 -14.78 -16.97 -6.38
C LYS A 5 -13.27 -16.74 -6.28
N THR A 6 -12.59 -16.56 -7.41
CA THR A 6 -11.15 -16.24 -7.45
C THR A 6 -10.88 -14.84 -6.91
N GLU A 7 -11.73 -13.86 -7.25
CA GLU A 7 -11.64 -12.48 -6.74
C GLU A 7 -11.80 -12.44 -5.22
N SER A 8 -12.79 -13.15 -4.66
CA SER A 8 -12.94 -13.27 -3.20
C SER A 8 -11.71 -13.89 -2.51
N ALA A 9 -11.11 -14.91 -3.11
CA ALA A 9 -9.91 -15.54 -2.54
C ALA A 9 -8.67 -14.62 -2.60
N ALA A 10 -8.52 -13.87 -3.69
CA ALA A 10 -7.45 -12.88 -3.82
C ALA A 10 -7.61 -11.74 -2.81
N LEU A 11 -8.84 -11.26 -2.59
CA LEU A 11 -9.14 -10.25 -1.57
C LEU A 11 -8.87 -10.77 -0.16
N ALA A 12 -9.28 -12.00 0.15
CA ALA A 12 -8.98 -12.62 1.44
C ALA A 12 -7.45 -12.69 1.68
N ARG A 13 -6.68 -13.11 0.67
CA ARG A 13 -5.21 -13.11 0.76
C ARG A 13 -4.62 -11.73 0.94
N LEU A 14 -5.17 -10.72 0.26
CA LEU A 14 -4.74 -9.34 0.42
C LEU A 14 -4.94 -8.87 1.87
N LEU A 15 -6.12 -9.10 2.44
CA LEU A 15 -6.45 -8.74 3.82
C LEU A 15 -5.58 -9.47 4.84
N GLU A 16 -5.36 -10.78 4.66
CA GLU A 16 -4.47 -11.58 5.52
C GLU A 16 -3.00 -11.13 5.46
N SER A 17 -2.62 -10.34 4.45
CA SER A 17 -1.25 -9.85 4.26
C SER A 17 -1.05 -8.44 4.81
N GLN A 18 -2.09 -7.79 5.33
CA GLN A 18 -1.94 -6.52 6.03
C GLN A 18 -1.07 -6.74 7.27
N GLN A 19 -0.07 -5.89 7.45
CA GLN A 19 0.82 -5.97 8.60
C GLN A 19 0.24 -5.20 9.79
N ASP A 20 0.74 -5.49 11.00
CA ASP A 20 0.30 -4.84 12.25
C ASP A 20 0.46 -3.30 12.24
N ASP A 21 1.28 -2.76 11.34
CA ASP A 21 1.45 -1.32 11.17
C ASP A 21 0.40 -0.66 10.27
N GLY A 22 -0.51 -1.46 9.69
CA GLY A 22 -1.60 -1.10 8.80
C GLY A 22 -1.26 -1.17 7.31
N GLY A 23 0.01 -1.39 6.94
CA GLY A 23 0.47 -1.34 5.56
C GLY A 23 0.64 -2.70 4.89
N TRP A 24 1.09 -2.65 3.63
CA TRP A 24 1.57 -3.79 2.86
C TRP A 24 2.98 -3.54 2.37
N GLY A 25 3.78 -4.60 2.31
CA GLY A 25 5.09 -4.60 1.68
C GLY A 25 5.05 -5.17 0.27
N TRP A 26 6.16 -5.00 -0.47
CA TRP A 26 6.37 -5.61 -1.79
C TRP A 26 6.11 -7.12 -1.83
N ASP A 27 6.41 -7.82 -0.73
CA ASP A 27 6.07 -9.22 -0.48
C ASP A 27 5.70 -9.42 1.00
N HIS A 28 5.30 -10.65 1.38
CA HIS A 28 4.87 -10.99 2.74
C HIS A 28 5.98 -10.91 3.80
N THR A 29 7.24 -10.69 3.40
CA THR A 29 8.41 -10.64 4.29
C THR A 29 9.06 -9.27 4.35
N SER A 30 8.69 -8.38 3.44
CA SER A 30 9.17 -7.01 3.34
C SER A 30 8.36 -6.13 4.28
N ASN A 31 9.01 -5.11 4.85
CA ASN A 31 8.31 -4.07 5.60
C ASN A 31 7.27 -3.36 4.71
N SER A 32 6.25 -2.80 5.35
CA SER A 32 5.26 -1.98 4.67
C SER A 32 5.88 -0.78 3.96
N ASP A 33 5.36 -0.47 2.76
CA ASP A 33 5.78 0.66 1.95
C ASP A 33 4.60 1.36 1.27
N ALA A 34 4.83 2.61 0.85
CA ALA A 34 3.79 3.46 0.27
C ALA A 34 3.25 2.97 -1.09
N ILE A 35 4.07 2.26 -1.88
CA ILE A 35 3.64 1.72 -3.18
C ILE A 35 2.66 0.58 -2.94
N ALA A 36 3.08 -0.44 -2.20
CA ALA A 36 2.27 -1.63 -1.95
C ALA A 36 0.99 -1.26 -1.18
N THR A 37 1.10 -0.40 -0.17
CA THR A 37 -0.06 0.07 0.60
C THR A 37 -1.03 0.88 -0.26
N GLY A 38 -0.54 1.81 -1.10
CA GLY A 38 -1.40 2.59 -1.99
C GLY A 38 -2.17 1.74 -3.02
N VAL A 39 -1.51 0.71 -3.58
CA VAL A 39 -2.15 -0.25 -4.50
C VAL A 39 -3.19 -1.10 -3.78
N ALA A 40 -2.87 -1.61 -2.59
CA ALA A 40 -3.81 -2.38 -1.78
C ALA A 40 -5.06 -1.56 -1.44
N LEU A 41 -4.86 -0.31 -1.00
CA LEU A 41 -5.94 0.61 -0.67
C LEU A 41 -6.84 0.88 -1.88
N TYR A 42 -6.25 1.10 -3.07
CA TYR A 42 -7.01 1.25 -4.30
C TYR A 42 -7.85 0.00 -4.59
N ALA A 43 -7.27 -1.21 -4.47
CA ALA A 43 -8.02 -2.45 -4.69
C ALA A 43 -9.21 -2.57 -3.71
N LEU A 44 -8.99 -2.32 -2.41
CA LEU A 44 -10.03 -2.38 -1.39
C LEU A 44 -11.13 -1.33 -1.62
N SER A 45 -10.79 -0.14 -2.10
CA SER A 45 -11.78 0.91 -2.44
C SER A 45 -12.81 0.44 -3.48
N ARG A 46 -12.44 -0.50 -4.35
CA ARG A 46 -13.33 -1.04 -5.39
C ARG A 46 -14.36 -2.03 -4.85
N CYS A 47 -14.26 -2.41 -3.58
CA CYS A 47 -15.13 -3.40 -2.92
C CYS A 47 -16.32 -2.79 -2.16
N GLY A 48 -16.69 -1.54 -2.47
CA GLY A 48 -17.94 -0.93 -1.99
C GLY A 48 -18.02 -0.72 -0.47
N GLY A 49 -16.88 -0.42 0.18
CA GLY A 49 -16.85 -0.12 1.62
C GLY A 49 -16.88 -1.35 2.55
N THR A 50 -16.72 -2.56 2.01
CA THR A 50 -16.75 -3.81 2.80
C THR A 50 -15.60 -3.92 3.81
N TYR A 51 -14.47 -3.27 3.53
CA TYR A 51 -13.20 -3.47 4.25
C TYR A 51 -12.71 -2.18 4.93
N GLN A 52 -13.63 -1.46 5.58
CA GLN A 52 -13.34 -0.13 6.13
C GLN A 52 -12.22 -0.14 7.18
N ASP A 53 -12.21 -1.12 8.09
CA ASP A 53 -11.18 -1.20 9.14
C ASP A 53 -9.77 -1.32 8.52
N ALA A 54 -9.60 -2.22 7.55
CA ALA A 54 -8.35 -2.38 6.82
C ALA A 54 -7.94 -1.11 6.06
N ILE A 55 -8.92 -0.41 5.46
CA ILE A 55 -8.71 0.87 4.78
C ILE A 55 -8.23 1.94 5.77
N ASP A 56 -8.84 2.05 6.94
CA ASP A 56 -8.53 3.08 7.95
C ASP A 56 -7.13 2.89 8.53
N GLU A 57 -6.73 1.65 8.81
CA GLU A 57 -5.38 1.31 9.28
C GLU A 57 -4.31 1.67 8.22
N ALA A 58 -4.61 1.38 6.96
CA ALA A 58 -3.72 1.67 5.84
C ALA A 58 -3.60 3.17 5.53
N ARG A 59 -4.72 3.92 5.63
CA ARG A 59 -4.70 5.39 5.60
C ARG A 59 -3.85 5.94 6.73
N THR A 60 -4.00 5.41 7.94
CA THR A 60 -3.21 5.80 9.11
C THR A 60 -1.72 5.54 8.89
N PHE A 61 -1.35 4.38 8.34
CA PHE A 61 0.02 4.07 7.96
C PHE A 61 0.59 5.11 6.98
N LEU A 62 -0.13 5.40 5.89
CA LEU A 62 0.34 6.34 4.88
C LEU A 62 0.50 7.75 5.47
N ILE A 63 -0.52 8.27 6.17
CA ILE A 63 -0.47 9.60 6.78
C ILE A 63 0.69 9.71 7.78
N ARG A 64 0.90 8.69 8.62
CA ARG A 64 1.98 8.66 9.62
C ARG A 64 3.38 8.59 8.99
N THR A 65 3.52 7.96 7.83
CA THR A 65 4.82 7.71 7.17
C THR A 65 5.15 8.73 6.08
N GLN A 66 4.25 9.69 5.84
CA GLN A 66 4.51 10.81 4.94
C GLN A 66 5.66 11.66 5.52
N SER A 67 6.62 12.03 4.67
CA SER A 67 7.66 13.00 5.05
C SER A 67 7.10 14.42 5.16
N ASP A 68 7.85 15.31 5.80
CA ASP A 68 7.48 16.73 5.95
C ASP A 68 7.28 17.45 4.60
N ASP A 69 7.96 16.98 3.53
CA ASP A 69 7.83 17.50 2.16
C ASP A 69 6.64 16.87 1.40
N GLY A 70 5.80 16.07 2.06
CA GLY A 70 4.59 15.47 1.50
C GLY A 70 4.83 14.22 0.63
N ASN A 71 6.07 13.76 0.49
CA ASN A 71 6.41 12.55 -0.26
C ASN A 71 6.55 11.33 0.66
N TRP A 72 6.58 10.13 0.08
CA TRP A 72 6.95 8.90 0.78
C TRP A 72 8.31 8.39 0.31
N ILE A 73 9.19 8.10 1.27
CA ILE A 73 10.49 7.50 0.99
C ILE A 73 10.31 5.99 0.83
N VAL A 74 10.57 5.48 -0.37
CA VAL A 74 10.53 4.04 -0.64
C VAL A 74 11.97 3.53 -0.73
N PRO A 75 12.42 2.68 0.21
CA PRO A 75 13.77 2.12 0.18
C PRO A 75 14.02 1.35 -1.12
N SER A 76 15.19 1.54 -1.74
CA SER A 76 15.53 0.79 -2.94
C SER A 76 15.87 -0.66 -2.59
N THR A 77 15.26 -1.63 -3.29
CA THR A 77 15.53 -3.07 -3.12
C THR A 77 16.87 -3.53 -3.73
N LYS A 78 17.61 -2.66 -4.44
CA LYS A 78 18.89 -3.02 -5.08
C LYS A 78 20.07 -2.77 -4.15
N LYS A 79 20.73 -3.86 -3.70
CA LYS A 79 22.01 -3.81 -2.94
C LYS A 79 23.09 -2.94 -3.57
N ALA A 80 23.11 -2.82 -4.90
CA ALA A 80 24.12 -2.07 -5.65
C ALA A 80 23.99 -0.53 -5.58
N ARG A 81 22.93 0.01 -4.97
CA ARG A 81 22.66 1.44 -4.93
C ARG A 81 22.65 2.00 -3.50
N HIS A 82 23.74 1.75 -2.75
CA HIS A 82 24.12 2.44 -1.50
C HIS A 82 22.99 3.10 -0.70
N ASN A 83 21.91 2.39 -0.37
CA ASN A 83 20.86 2.87 0.54
C ASN A 83 20.30 4.28 0.25
N LYS A 84 20.44 4.82 -0.98
CA LYS A 84 19.93 6.15 -1.33
C LYS A 84 18.56 5.97 -1.97
N PRO A 85 17.48 6.53 -1.38
CA PRO A 85 16.16 6.53 -1.98
C PRO A 85 16.25 6.90 -3.47
N GLY A 86 15.64 6.08 -4.31
CA GLY A 86 15.55 6.39 -5.73
C GLY A 86 14.55 7.52 -5.91
N ALA A 87 14.96 8.67 -6.46
CA ALA A 87 14.02 9.75 -6.80
C ALA A 87 12.79 9.24 -7.57
N THR A 88 12.98 8.22 -8.42
CA THR A 88 11.90 7.51 -9.11
C THR A 88 11.00 6.73 -8.16
N SER A 89 11.55 5.91 -7.25
CA SER A 89 10.75 5.11 -6.29
C SER A 89 9.92 5.97 -5.35
N ASN A 90 10.44 7.12 -4.91
CA ASN A 90 9.69 8.07 -4.09
C ASN A 90 8.55 8.72 -4.88
N TYR A 91 8.78 9.05 -6.16
CA TYR A 91 7.73 9.57 -7.04
C TYR A 91 6.59 8.56 -7.21
N TRP A 92 6.92 7.30 -7.53
CA TRP A 92 5.93 6.23 -7.67
C TRP A 92 5.20 5.94 -6.36
N GLY A 93 5.91 5.91 -5.23
CA GLY A 93 5.32 5.77 -3.91
C GLY A 93 4.33 6.87 -3.59
N THR A 94 4.69 8.13 -3.90
CA THR A 94 3.80 9.27 -3.72
C THR A 94 2.57 9.17 -4.61
N CYS A 95 2.72 8.83 -5.89
CA CYS A 95 1.58 8.67 -6.79
C CYS A 95 0.59 7.60 -6.29
N TRP A 96 1.07 6.42 -5.89
CA TRP A 96 0.19 5.35 -5.41
C TRP A 96 -0.43 5.66 -4.05
N ALA A 97 0.33 6.26 -3.13
CA ALA A 97 -0.21 6.71 -1.85
C ALA A 97 -1.36 7.71 -2.06
N VAL A 98 -1.16 8.71 -2.93
CA VAL A 98 -2.20 9.69 -3.25
C VAL A 98 -3.41 9.02 -3.89
N ILE A 99 -3.23 8.16 -4.90
CA ILE A 99 -4.34 7.42 -5.54
C ILE A 99 -5.15 6.65 -4.50
N GLY A 100 -4.48 5.93 -3.60
CA GLY A 100 -5.15 5.24 -2.50
C GLY A 100 -5.96 6.22 -1.66
N LEU A 101 -5.29 7.20 -1.05
CA LEU A 101 -5.91 8.14 -0.12
C LEU A 101 -7.16 8.81 -0.71
N VAL A 102 -7.09 9.32 -1.95
CA VAL A 102 -8.25 9.97 -2.60
C VAL A 102 -9.36 9.01 -3.00
N SER A 103 -9.04 7.73 -3.22
CA SER A 103 -10.04 6.71 -3.56
C SER A 103 -10.83 6.21 -2.35
N THR A 104 -10.43 6.60 -1.15
CA THR A 104 -10.98 6.11 0.13
C THR A 104 -11.35 7.22 1.10
N GLU A 105 -11.53 8.45 0.60
CA GLU A 105 -12.10 9.56 1.38
C GLU A 105 -13.53 9.28 1.86
#